data_AF-A0A1F3PNP5-F1
#
_entry.id   AF-A0A1F3PNP5-F1
#
_cell.length_a   1.000
_cell.length_b   1.000
_cell.length_c   1.000
_cell.angle_alpha   90.00
_cell.angle_beta   90.00
_cell.angle_gamma   90.00
#
_symmetry.space_group_name_H-M   'P 1'
#
loop_
_entity.id
_entity.type
_entity.pdbx_description
1 polymer ?
#
loop_
_entity_poly.entity_id
_entity_poly.type
_entity_poly.pdbx_seq_one_letter_code
_entity_poly.pdbx_strand_id
1 'polypeptide(L)'
;MLRNRQLTIPPNVGGNAKKDTIRMLRLLKKIFKREASITITTDSGKRFVDSPQSDDFYDRLNKFNRDNFPEKKINDIEFIWCLVGNVIEKHFWGENKEIRIGTKQFSPGTKLYCYPVQWGDGYQKVKVIGRPRKFKKFINVVINSDYITNWRKEKVYNPFIIKQLILNKGWDNSEESDERLNLLYESLIDYQKDKK
;
A
#
# COMPACT_ATOMS: atom_id res chain seq x y z
N MET A 1 30.49 30.10 -11.03
CA MET A 1 29.70 29.07 -11.73
C MET A 1 28.87 28.30 -10.70
N LEU A 2 27.61 28.69 -10.51
CA LEU A 2 26.70 28.02 -9.58
C LEU A 2 26.25 26.69 -10.21
N ARG A 3 26.63 25.56 -9.60
CA ARG A 3 26.14 24.23 -10.00
C ARG A 3 24.67 24.14 -9.62
N ASN A 4 23.78 24.30 -10.60
CA ASN A 4 22.37 23.97 -10.46
C ASN A 4 22.23 22.51 -10.01
N ARG A 5 21.91 22.30 -8.74
CA ARG A 5 21.61 20.97 -8.19
C ARG A 5 20.19 20.60 -8.59
N GLN A 6 20.04 19.78 -9.62
CA GLN A 6 18.76 19.22 -10.03
C GLN A 6 18.34 18.13 -9.03
N LEU A 7 17.13 18.24 -8.50
CA LEU A 7 16.50 17.23 -7.64
C LEU A 7 15.23 16.78 -8.34
N THR A 8 15.28 15.59 -8.94
CA THR A 8 14.10 14.92 -9.50
C THR A 8 13.33 14.28 -8.35
N ILE A 9 12.12 14.74 -8.08
CA ILE A 9 11.22 14.14 -7.09
C ILE A 9 10.21 13.28 -7.86
N PRO A 10 10.13 11.96 -7.61
CA PRO A 10 9.20 11.09 -8.34
C PRO A 10 7.73 11.47 -8.03
N PRO A 11 6.81 11.29 -9.00
CA PRO A 11 5.42 11.67 -8.87
C PRO A 11 4.62 10.61 -8.11
N ASN A 12 5.02 10.26 -6.89
CA ASN A 12 4.12 9.60 -5.94
C ASN A 12 4.73 9.56 -4.55
N VAL A 13 4.14 10.29 -3.62
CA VAL A 13 4.31 10.02 -2.19
C VAL A 13 2.92 9.84 -1.63
N GLY A 14 2.36 8.64 -1.81
CA GLY A 14 1.08 8.27 -1.24
C GLY A 14 1.14 8.22 0.29
N GLY A 15 0.12 8.81 0.94
CA GLY A 15 -0.26 8.54 2.34
C GLY A 15 0.70 9.05 3.43
N ASN A 16 0.35 10.22 4.00
CA ASN A 16 1.15 11.07 4.92
C ASN A 16 2.04 12.13 4.21
N ALA A 17 1.83 12.26 2.88
CA ALA A 17 2.44 13.23 1.99
C ALA A 17 2.57 14.62 2.61
N LYS A 18 1.57 15.19 3.28
CA LYS A 18 1.73 16.52 3.89
C LYS A 18 2.82 16.55 4.96
N LYS A 19 2.87 15.60 5.90
CA LYS A 19 3.90 15.61 6.97
C LYS A 19 5.29 15.23 6.46
N ASP A 20 5.37 14.24 5.57
CA ASP A 20 6.66 13.77 5.04
C ASP A 20 7.22 14.69 3.96
N THR A 21 6.37 15.29 3.13
CA THR A 21 6.76 16.39 2.23
C THR A 21 7.14 17.60 3.07
N ILE A 22 6.40 18.00 4.12
CA ILE A 22 6.80 19.11 5.01
C ILE A 22 8.16 18.82 5.69
N ARG A 23 8.41 17.57 6.11
CA ARG A 23 9.68 17.15 6.73
C ARG A 23 10.83 17.15 5.73
N MET A 24 10.62 16.63 4.52
CA MET A 24 11.56 16.68 3.40
C MET A 24 11.81 18.12 2.93
N LEU A 25 10.78 18.97 2.89
CA LEU A 25 10.86 20.38 2.49
C LEU A 25 11.59 21.23 3.54
N ARG A 26 11.43 20.95 4.84
CA ARG A 26 12.27 21.54 5.89
C ARG A 26 13.72 21.10 5.77
N LEU A 27 13.95 19.84 5.42
CA LEU A 27 15.28 19.31 5.14
C LEU A 27 15.91 20.02 3.93
N LEU A 28 15.16 20.20 2.84
CA LEU A 28 15.60 20.92 1.64
C LEU A 28 15.89 22.40 1.93
N LYS A 29 15.01 23.10 2.67
CA LYS A 29 15.29 24.48 3.15
C LYS A 29 16.56 24.56 4.02
N LYS A 30 16.84 23.53 4.83
CA LYS A 30 18.03 23.46 5.70
C LYS A 30 19.31 23.10 4.93
N ILE A 31 19.21 22.27 3.90
CA ILE A 31 20.32 21.81 3.04
C ILE A 31 20.70 22.90 2.02
N PHE A 32 19.72 23.60 1.45
CA PHE A 32 19.94 24.59 0.40
C PHE A 32 20.04 26.01 0.97
N LYS A 33 21.26 26.44 1.28
CA LYS A 33 21.57 27.83 1.60
C LYS A 33 21.53 28.69 0.32
N ARG A 34 20.53 29.57 0.29
CA ARG A 34 20.37 30.85 -0.46
C ARG A 34 20.22 30.90 -1.99
N GLU A 35 20.57 29.93 -2.82
CA GLU A 35 20.42 30.13 -4.29
C GLU A 35 20.07 28.86 -5.08
N ALA A 36 19.11 28.06 -4.60
CA ALA A 36 18.69 26.85 -5.32
C ALA A 36 17.21 26.90 -5.71
N SER A 37 16.94 26.91 -7.01
CA SER A 37 15.61 26.62 -7.56
C SER A 37 15.38 25.12 -7.60
N ILE A 38 14.20 24.67 -7.21
CA ILE A 38 13.74 23.29 -7.42
C ILE A 38 13.16 23.20 -8.82
N THR A 39 13.52 22.16 -9.57
CA THR A 39 12.91 21.82 -10.86
C THR A 39 12.21 20.48 -10.75
N ILE A 40 10.90 20.44 -10.97
CA ILE A 40 10.10 19.22 -11.06
C ILE A 40 9.62 19.09 -12.50
N THR A 41 9.83 17.94 -13.12
CA THR A 41 9.36 17.68 -14.48
C THR A 41 8.33 16.56 -14.44
N THR A 42 7.23 16.75 -15.15
CA THR A 42 6.19 15.73 -15.35
C THR A 42 6.55 14.84 -16.54
N ASP A 43 5.95 13.65 -16.62
CA ASP A 43 6.10 12.76 -17.79
C ASP A 43 5.59 13.39 -19.08
N SER A 44 4.65 14.35 -18.97
CA SER A 44 4.15 15.18 -20.08
C SER A 44 5.12 16.28 -20.54
N GLY A 45 6.30 16.40 -19.92
CA GLY A 45 7.31 17.41 -20.23
C GLY A 45 7.09 18.77 -19.57
N LYS A 46 5.97 18.99 -18.87
CA LYS A 46 5.73 20.23 -18.09
C LYS A 46 6.71 20.33 -16.93
N ARG A 47 7.21 21.55 -16.69
CA ARG A 47 8.21 21.84 -15.65
C ARG A 47 7.69 22.85 -14.63
N PHE A 48 7.93 22.58 -13.36
CA PHE A 48 7.81 23.53 -12.26
C PHE A 48 9.21 23.94 -11.84
N VAL A 49 9.55 25.22 -11.97
CA VAL A 49 10.84 25.78 -11.56
C VAL A 49 10.56 26.91 -10.59
N ASP A 50 10.93 26.76 -9.33
CA ASP A 50 10.65 27.79 -8.32
C ASP A 50 11.65 27.76 -7.15
N SER A 51 11.81 28.90 -6.48
CA SER A 51 12.66 29.03 -5.30
C SER A 51 11.88 28.62 -4.04
N PRO A 52 12.37 27.66 -3.23
CA PRO A 52 11.72 27.25 -1.98
C PRO A 52 11.62 28.35 -0.93
N GLN A 53 12.25 29.49 -1.14
CA GLN A 53 12.38 30.59 -0.18
C GLN A 53 11.18 31.54 -0.20
N SER A 54 10.34 31.50 -1.23
CA SER A 54 9.11 32.29 -1.33
C SER A 54 8.04 31.76 -0.37
N ASP A 55 7.28 32.66 0.27
CA ASP A 55 6.20 32.29 1.20
C ASP A 55 5.10 31.48 0.51
N ASP A 56 4.77 31.83 -0.74
CA ASP A 56 3.72 31.19 -1.54
C ASP A 56 4.24 29.99 -2.36
N PHE A 57 5.52 29.61 -2.23
CA PHE A 57 6.11 28.47 -2.95
C PHE A 57 5.27 27.20 -2.77
N TYR A 58 4.78 26.97 -1.56
CA TYR A 58 3.98 25.78 -1.25
C TYR A 58 2.63 25.80 -1.94
N ASP A 59 1.97 26.95 -2.05
CA ASP A 59 0.69 27.06 -2.72
C ASP A 59 0.83 26.86 -4.22
N ARG A 60 1.90 27.40 -4.81
CA ARG A 60 2.23 27.19 -6.23
C ARG A 60 2.60 25.74 -6.52
N LEU A 61 3.39 25.09 -5.67
CA LEU A 61 3.73 23.67 -5.80
C LEU A 61 2.48 22.79 -5.66
N ASN A 62 1.61 23.05 -4.69
CA ASN A 62 0.37 22.31 -4.50
C ASN A 62 -0.62 22.53 -5.65
N LYS A 63 -0.66 23.74 -6.23
CA LYS A 63 -1.44 24.04 -7.43
C LYS A 63 -0.89 23.28 -8.64
N PHE A 64 0.41 23.38 -8.90
CA PHE A 64 1.07 22.63 -9.97
C PHE A 64 0.83 21.13 -9.84
N ASN A 65 0.93 20.57 -8.62
CA ASN A 65 0.65 19.17 -8.40
C ASN A 65 -0.80 18.81 -8.69
N ARG A 66 -1.78 19.59 -8.21
CA ARG A 66 -3.20 19.33 -8.52
C ARG A 66 -3.51 19.40 -10.01
N ASP A 67 -2.93 20.37 -10.71
CA ASP A 67 -3.20 20.61 -12.13
C ASP A 67 -2.54 19.56 -13.04
N ASN A 68 -1.44 18.93 -12.59
CA ASN A 68 -0.63 18.03 -13.42
C ASN A 68 -0.60 16.58 -12.95
N PHE A 69 -0.93 16.32 -11.69
CA PHE A 69 -1.06 15.00 -11.09
C PHE A 69 -2.40 14.92 -10.35
N PRO A 70 -3.54 14.94 -11.08
CA PRO A 70 -4.83 14.80 -10.45
C PRO A 70 -4.86 13.48 -9.67
N GLU A 71 -5.17 13.53 -8.37
CA GLU A 71 -5.39 12.32 -7.59
C GLU A 71 -6.47 11.49 -8.31
N LYS A 72 -6.12 10.26 -8.70
CA LYS A 72 -7.07 9.37 -9.36
C LYS A 72 -8.22 9.15 -8.39
N LYS A 73 -9.45 9.53 -8.76
CA LYS A 73 -10.59 9.30 -7.88
C LYS A 73 -10.70 7.80 -7.67
N ILE A 74 -10.98 7.38 -6.44
CA ILE A 74 -11.08 5.96 -6.07
C ILE A 74 -12.09 5.21 -6.98
N ASN A 75 -13.13 5.90 -7.44
CA ASN A 75 -14.14 5.35 -8.33
C ASN A 75 -13.62 5.06 -9.75
N ASP A 76 -12.50 5.66 -10.17
CA ASP A 76 -11.90 5.50 -11.49
C ASP A 76 -10.82 4.39 -11.50
N ILE A 77 -10.61 3.72 -10.37
CA ILE A 77 -9.66 2.62 -10.25
C ILE A 77 -10.38 1.32 -10.60
N GLU A 78 -10.05 0.78 -11.78
CA GLU A 78 -10.66 -0.44 -12.31
C GLU A 78 -10.24 -1.70 -11.55
N PHE A 79 -8.98 -1.76 -11.13
CA PHE A 79 -8.43 -2.88 -10.38
C PHE A 79 -7.34 -2.42 -9.44
N ILE A 80 -7.00 -3.26 -8.47
CA ILE A 80 -5.77 -3.15 -7.69
C ILE A 80 -5.04 -4.49 -7.70
N TRP A 81 -3.74 -4.47 -7.48
CA TRP A 81 -2.99 -5.67 -7.15
C TRP A 81 -3.31 -6.05 -5.70
N CYS A 82 -3.49 -7.34 -5.41
CA CYS A 82 -3.74 -7.78 -4.04
C CYS A 82 -3.20 -9.18 -3.81
N LEU A 83 -2.66 -9.40 -2.61
CA LEU A 83 -2.36 -10.74 -2.14
C LEU A 83 -3.66 -11.35 -1.67
N VAL A 84 -3.96 -12.54 -2.18
CA VAL A 84 -5.18 -13.26 -1.89
C VAL A 84 -4.81 -14.62 -1.32
N GLY A 85 -5.58 -15.06 -0.34
CA GLY A 85 -5.51 -16.42 0.18
C GLY A 85 -6.89 -16.98 0.48
N ASN A 86 -6.90 -18.20 0.97
CA ASN A 86 -8.09 -18.91 1.42
C ASN A 86 -7.91 -19.35 2.87
N VAL A 87 -9.00 -19.36 3.63
CA VAL A 87 -8.97 -19.89 5.00
C VAL A 87 -8.70 -21.40 4.97
N ILE A 88 -7.76 -21.86 5.80
CA ILE A 88 -7.42 -23.28 5.95
C ILE A 88 -8.65 -24.12 6.34
N GLU A 89 -8.71 -25.36 5.87
CA GLU A 89 -9.82 -26.24 6.21
C GLU A 89 -9.83 -26.66 7.66
N LYS A 90 -8.69 -27.15 8.15
CA LYS A 90 -8.53 -27.70 9.49
C LYS A 90 -7.22 -27.21 10.10
N HIS A 91 -7.22 -26.96 11.40
CA HIS A 91 -6.01 -26.62 12.15
C HIS A 91 -6.11 -27.18 13.57
N PHE A 92 -4.96 -27.40 14.21
CA PHE A 92 -4.90 -27.74 15.62
C PHE A 92 -5.12 -26.50 16.48
N TRP A 93 -5.92 -26.64 17.52
CA TRP A 93 -6.29 -25.56 18.44
C TRP A 93 -6.08 -25.98 19.89
N GLY A 94 -5.48 -25.08 20.68
CA GLY A 94 -5.22 -25.28 22.09
C GLY A 94 -4.14 -26.32 22.38
N GLU A 95 -3.79 -26.47 23.66
CA GLU A 95 -2.77 -27.42 24.13
C GLU A 95 -3.15 -28.87 23.85
N ASN A 96 -4.45 -29.18 23.91
CA ASN A 96 -5.01 -30.51 23.62
C ASN A 96 -5.02 -30.85 22.12
N LYS A 97 -4.55 -29.94 21.25
CA LYS A 97 -4.50 -30.10 19.78
C LYS A 97 -5.85 -30.56 19.19
N GLU A 98 -6.94 -29.91 19.59
CA GLU A 98 -8.25 -30.16 19.00
C GLU A 98 -8.26 -29.73 17.54
N ILE A 99 -8.82 -30.56 16.65
CA ILE A 99 -8.97 -30.19 15.25
C ILE A 99 -10.18 -29.27 15.08
N ARG A 100 -9.93 -28.02 14.67
CA ARG A 100 -10.98 -27.03 14.38
C ARG A 100 -11.05 -26.69 12.90
N ILE A 101 -12.26 -26.35 12.47
CA ILE A 101 -12.60 -26.12 11.06
C ILE A 101 -12.66 -24.62 10.76
N GLY A 102 -11.84 -24.14 9.82
CA GLY A 102 -11.76 -22.71 9.47
C GLY A 102 -11.27 -21.85 10.63
N THR A 103 -11.80 -20.64 10.78
CA THR A 103 -11.51 -19.76 11.92
C THR A 103 -12.79 -19.37 12.65
N LYS A 104 -12.66 -18.66 13.79
CA LYS A 104 -13.81 -18.12 14.52
C LYS A 104 -14.68 -17.21 13.63
N GLN A 105 -14.06 -16.45 12.73
CA GLN A 105 -14.72 -15.46 11.89
C GLN A 105 -15.15 -16.02 10.52
N PHE A 106 -14.38 -16.94 9.94
CA PHE A 106 -14.51 -17.35 8.54
C PHE A 106 -14.71 -18.86 8.38
N SER A 107 -15.46 -19.25 7.34
CA SER A 107 -15.58 -20.64 6.92
C SER A 107 -14.30 -21.12 6.21
N PRO A 108 -13.98 -22.42 6.23
CA PRO A 108 -13.00 -23.03 5.32
C PRO A 108 -13.15 -22.52 3.90
N GLY A 109 -12.02 -22.32 3.22
CA GLY A 109 -12.01 -21.90 1.81
C GLY A 109 -12.45 -20.46 1.56
N THR A 110 -12.88 -19.70 2.57
CA THR A 110 -13.26 -18.29 2.40
C THR A 110 -12.11 -17.52 1.77
N LYS A 111 -12.38 -16.81 0.66
CA LYS A 111 -11.42 -15.92 0.01
C LYS A 111 -11.12 -14.72 0.90
N LEU A 112 -9.85 -14.44 1.11
CA LEU A 112 -9.35 -13.33 1.90
C LEU A 112 -8.51 -12.41 1.03
N TYR A 113 -8.74 -11.11 1.16
CA TYR A 113 -7.93 -10.05 0.55
C TYR A 113 -7.00 -9.51 1.63
N CYS A 114 -5.70 -9.69 1.46
CA CYS A 114 -4.72 -9.47 2.50
C CYS A 114 -4.04 -8.10 2.33
N TYR A 115 -3.95 -7.34 3.42
CA TYR A 115 -3.23 -6.06 3.46
C TYR A 115 -1.70 -6.27 3.40
N PRO A 116 -0.92 -5.25 3.03
CA PRO A 116 0.53 -5.27 3.19
C PRO A 116 0.94 -5.43 4.66
N VAL A 117 2.21 -5.80 4.89
CA VAL A 117 2.83 -5.90 6.22
C VAL A 117 2.64 -4.58 6.97
N GLN A 118 2.02 -4.61 8.16
CA GLN A 118 1.71 -3.38 8.92
C GLN A 118 2.58 -3.16 10.16
N TRP A 119 3.12 -4.22 10.78
CA TRP A 119 3.71 -4.14 12.14
C TRP A 119 5.14 -4.68 12.27
N GLY A 120 5.81 -5.03 11.16
CA GLY A 120 7.17 -5.59 11.23
C GLY A 120 7.24 -6.96 11.90
N ASP A 121 6.12 -7.66 12.00
CA ASP A 121 5.97 -9.00 12.60
C ASP A 121 6.27 -10.14 11.61
N GLY A 122 6.95 -9.83 10.50
CA GLY A 122 7.21 -10.80 9.44
C GLY A 122 5.93 -11.38 8.80
N TYR A 123 4.81 -10.65 8.84
CA TYR A 123 3.53 -11.09 8.28
C TYR A 123 2.91 -12.29 9.02
N GLN A 124 3.27 -12.51 10.28
CA GLN A 124 2.63 -13.50 11.14
C GLN A 124 1.15 -13.15 11.41
N LYS A 125 0.84 -11.86 11.61
CA LYS A 125 -0.53 -11.38 11.74
C LYS A 125 -0.91 -10.56 10.53
N VAL A 126 -1.91 -11.05 9.82
CA VAL A 126 -2.36 -10.48 8.55
C VAL A 126 -3.70 -9.81 8.77
N LYS A 127 -3.77 -8.52 8.47
CA LYS A 127 -5.05 -7.82 8.33
C LYS A 127 -5.68 -8.26 7.01
N VAL A 128 -6.92 -8.73 7.07
CA VAL A 128 -7.63 -9.30 5.91
C VAL A 128 -9.03 -8.72 5.78
N ILE A 129 -9.53 -8.70 4.54
CA ILE A 129 -10.93 -8.49 4.21
C ILE A 129 -11.52 -9.83 3.77
N GLY A 130 -12.62 -10.25 4.38
CA GLY A 130 -13.25 -11.52 4.06
C GLY A 130 -14.74 -11.49 4.34
N ARG A 131 -15.48 -12.44 3.74
CA ARG A 131 -16.90 -12.63 4.05
C ARG A 131 -17.02 -13.59 5.24
N PRO A 132 -17.50 -13.11 6.41
CA PRO A 132 -17.59 -13.93 7.61
C PRO A 132 -18.65 -15.03 7.47
N ARG A 133 -18.52 -16.10 8.25
CA ARG A 133 -19.45 -17.25 8.21
C ARG A 133 -20.90 -16.87 8.56
N LYS A 134 -21.10 -15.94 9.50
CA LYS A 134 -22.43 -15.61 10.06
C LYS A 134 -23.11 -14.38 9.44
N PHE A 135 -22.38 -13.54 8.71
CA PHE A 135 -22.91 -12.27 8.19
C PHE A 135 -22.69 -12.15 6.68
N LYS A 136 -23.57 -11.41 6.01
CA LYS A 136 -23.50 -11.21 4.56
C LYS A 136 -22.50 -10.13 4.12
N LYS A 137 -22.09 -9.24 5.02
CA LYS A 137 -21.19 -8.11 4.73
C LYS A 137 -19.74 -8.50 4.99
N PHE A 138 -18.82 -7.97 4.16
CA PHE A 138 -17.38 -8.11 4.38
C PHE A 138 -16.97 -7.48 5.72
N ILE A 139 -15.98 -8.09 6.36
CA ILE A 139 -15.36 -7.58 7.58
C ILE A 139 -13.86 -7.43 7.40
N ASN A 140 -13.28 -6.47 8.12
CA ASN A 140 -11.84 -6.28 8.24
C ASN A 140 -11.40 -6.84 9.60
N VAL A 141 -10.53 -7.84 9.61
CA VAL A 141 -10.05 -8.46 10.85
C VAL A 141 -8.59 -8.88 10.70
N VAL A 142 -7.89 -9.01 11.82
CA VAL A 142 -6.52 -9.54 11.86
C VAL A 142 -6.58 -11.02 12.21
N ILE A 143 -5.91 -11.86 11.42
CA ILE A 143 -5.78 -13.31 11.68
C ILE A 143 -4.31 -13.73 11.57
N ASN A 144 -3.98 -14.89 12.12
CA ASN A 144 -2.66 -15.50 11.92
C ASN A 144 -2.52 -15.99 10.46
N SER A 145 -1.38 -15.74 9.83
CA SER A 145 -1.06 -16.23 8.48
C SER A 145 -1.09 -17.76 8.36
N ASP A 146 -0.85 -18.48 9.46
CA ASP A 146 -0.98 -19.95 9.51
C ASP A 146 -2.41 -20.45 9.22
N TYR A 147 -3.42 -19.59 9.35
CA TYR A 147 -4.81 -19.91 9.00
C TYR A 147 -5.15 -19.60 7.54
N ILE A 148 -4.16 -19.20 6.74
CA ILE A 148 -4.31 -18.84 5.34
C ILE A 148 -3.47 -19.79 4.47
N THR A 149 -4.11 -20.30 3.42
CA THR A 149 -3.52 -21.19 2.43
C THR A 149 -3.82 -20.69 1.02
N ASN A 150 -3.26 -21.34 0.00
CA ASN A 150 -3.48 -21.01 -1.42
C ASN A 150 -3.20 -19.53 -1.73
N TRP A 151 -2.07 -19.04 -1.22
CA TRP A 151 -1.58 -17.70 -1.51
C TRP A 151 -1.43 -17.50 -3.02
N ARG A 152 -1.86 -16.34 -3.49
CA ARG A 152 -1.71 -15.93 -4.89
C ARG A 152 -1.76 -14.43 -5.02
N LYS A 153 -1.05 -13.91 -6.01
CA LYS A 153 -1.23 -12.56 -6.51
C LYS A 153 -2.44 -12.53 -7.45
N GLU A 154 -3.35 -11.56 -7.26
CA GLU A 154 -4.54 -11.42 -8.09
C GLU A 154 -4.86 -9.94 -8.37
N LYS A 155 -5.40 -9.64 -9.58
CA LYS A 155 -6.06 -8.36 -9.85
C LYS A 155 -7.46 -8.39 -9.26
N VAL A 156 -7.77 -7.41 -8.42
CA VAL A 156 -9.07 -7.34 -7.74
C VAL A 156 -9.89 -6.18 -8.29
N TYR A 157 -11.07 -6.49 -8.81
CA TYR A 157 -11.98 -5.55 -9.48
C TYR A 157 -13.17 -5.13 -8.62
N ASN A 158 -13.34 -5.72 -7.43
CA ASN A 158 -14.51 -5.45 -6.59
C ASN A 158 -14.43 -4.02 -6.03
N PRO A 159 -15.37 -3.10 -6.35
CA PRO A 159 -15.28 -1.69 -5.96
C PRO A 159 -15.25 -1.48 -4.45
N PHE A 160 -15.95 -2.31 -3.68
CA PHE A 160 -15.93 -2.24 -2.21
C PHE A 160 -14.55 -2.59 -1.68
N ILE A 161 -13.92 -3.64 -2.20
CA ILE A 161 -12.58 -4.08 -1.78
C ILE A 161 -11.52 -3.06 -2.19
N ILE A 162 -11.58 -2.55 -3.42
CA ILE A 162 -10.72 -1.47 -3.93
C ILE A 162 -10.76 -0.27 -2.99
N LYS A 163 -11.98 0.21 -2.70
CA LYS A 163 -12.18 1.35 -1.79
C LYS A 163 -11.64 1.07 -0.39
N GLN A 164 -11.88 -0.11 0.16
CA GLN A 164 -11.39 -0.47 1.50
C GLN A 164 -9.87 -0.57 1.57
N LEU A 165 -9.20 -1.12 0.56
CA LEU A 165 -7.74 -1.23 0.54
C LEU A 165 -7.11 0.15 0.39
N ILE A 166 -7.55 0.96 -0.58
CA ILE A 166 -6.99 2.30 -0.80
C ILE A 166 -7.18 3.21 0.41
N LEU A 167 -8.40 3.29 0.97
CA LEU A 167 -8.67 4.17 2.13
C LEU A 167 -7.89 3.76 3.38
N ASN A 168 -7.55 2.48 3.51
CA ASN A 168 -6.83 1.95 4.67
C ASN A 168 -5.35 1.69 4.39
N LYS A 169 -4.76 2.36 3.39
CA LYS A 169 -3.34 2.28 3.03
C LYS A 169 -2.88 0.84 2.75
N GLY A 170 -3.72 0.10 2.03
CA GLY A 170 -3.42 -1.21 1.50
C GLY A 170 -2.74 -1.13 0.14
N TRP A 171 -3.04 -2.09 -0.72
CA TRP A 171 -2.56 -2.13 -2.10
C TRP A 171 -3.33 -1.20 -3.03
N ASP A 172 -2.68 -0.81 -4.12
CA ASP A 172 -3.27 -0.02 -5.20
C ASP A 172 -2.97 -0.62 -6.58
N ASN A 173 -3.16 0.15 -7.65
CA ASN A 173 -2.94 -0.28 -9.03
C ASN A 173 -1.56 0.12 -9.58
N SER A 174 -0.64 0.58 -8.72
CA SER A 174 0.70 1.01 -9.12
C SER A 174 1.63 -0.17 -9.38
N GLU A 175 2.71 0.10 -10.12
CA GLU A 175 3.80 -0.85 -10.33
C GLU A 175 4.55 -1.16 -9.03
N GLU A 176 4.75 -0.16 -8.15
CA GLU A 176 5.35 -0.36 -6.83
C GLU A 176 4.55 -1.38 -6.00
N SER A 177 3.21 -1.29 -6.02
CA SER A 177 2.36 -2.29 -5.37
C SER A 177 2.58 -3.67 -5.96
N ASP A 178 2.70 -3.81 -7.28
CA ASP A 178 2.95 -5.12 -7.92
C ASP A 178 4.30 -5.71 -7.53
N GLU A 179 5.37 -4.91 -7.58
CA GLU A 179 6.72 -5.33 -7.20
C GLU A 179 6.79 -5.78 -5.74
N ARG A 180 6.25 -4.97 -4.83
CA ARG A 180 6.20 -5.30 -3.40
C ARG A 180 5.38 -6.55 -3.14
N LEU A 181 4.31 -6.74 -3.91
CA LEU A 181 3.48 -7.93 -3.82
C LEU A 181 4.22 -9.18 -4.30
N ASN A 182 5.01 -9.07 -5.37
CA ASN A 182 5.84 -10.16 -5.87
C ASN A 182 6.86 -10.58 -4.82
N LEU A 183 7.59 -9.63 -4.23
CA LEU A 183 8.56 -9.92 -3.17
C LEU A 183 7.91 -10.63 -1.97
N LEU A 184 6.75 -10.16 -1.54
CA LEU A 184 6.01 -10.77 -0.44
C LEU A 184 5.51 -12.18 -0.80
N TYR A 185 5.00 -12.36 -2.01
CA TYR A 185 4.50 -13.64 -2.49
C TYR A 185 5.60 -14.69 -2.55
N GLU A 186 6.74 -14.39 -3.16
CA GLU A 186 7.89 -15.30 -3.23
C GLU A 186 8.38 -15.70 -1.82
N SER A 187 8.51 -14.73 -0.92
CA SER A 187 8.88 -14.99 0.48
C SER A 187 7.90 -15.94 1.20
N LEU A 188 6.60 -15.82 0.93
CA LEU A 188 5.58 -16.71 1.53
C LEU A 188 5.65 -18.12 0.95
N ILE A 189 5.88 -18.24 -0.36
CA ILE A 189 6.02 -19.55 -1.01
C ILE A 189 7.23 -20.29 -0.46
N ASP A 190 8.37 -19.61 -0.29
CA ASP A 190 9.57 -20.22 0.28
C ASP A 190 9.36 -20.65 1.73
N TYR A 191 8.74 -19.80 2.56
CA TYR A 191 8.38 -20.15 3.94
C TYR A 191 7.45 -21.38 4.02
N GLN A 192 6.53 -21.54 3.06
CA GLN A 192 5.64 -22.71 3.02
C GLN A 192 6.34 -23.99 2.56
N LYS A 193 7.42 -23.90 1.77
CA LYS A 193 8.25 -25.06 1.42
C LYS A 193 9.01 -25.57 2.64
N ASP A 194 9.57 -24.67 3.44
CA ASP A 194 10.37 -25.02 4.63
C ASP A 194 9.54 -25.66 5.77
N LYS A 195 8.21 -25.47 5.76
CA LYS A 195 7.30 -26.09 6.74
C LYS A 195 6.84 -27.51 6.37
N LYS A 196 7.09 -27.98 5.14
CA LYS A 196 6.71 -29.32 4.68
C LYS A 196 7.84 -30.31 4.91
#